data_AF-A0A6N9UT30-F1
#
_entry.id   AF-A0A6N9UT30-F1
#
_cell.length_a   1.000
_cell.length_b   1.000
_cell.length_c   1.000
_cell.angle_alpha   90.00
_cell.angle_beta   90.00
_cell.angle_gamma   90.00
#
_symmetry.space_group_name_H-M   'P 1'
#
loop_
_entity.id
_entity.type
_entity.pdbx_description
1 polymer ?
#
loop_
_entity_poly.entity_id
_entity_poly.type
_entity_poly.pdbx_seq_one_letter_code
_entity_poly.pdbx_strand_id
1 'polypeptide(L)'
;HVQVGLLPSADGTTPVPMARAVALELELLGSHGMAAHTYPPMLELVRGGVLRPDLLVTSTVGLEAVPAALAALGTAPGAGVTVIEP
;
A
#
# COMPACT_ATOMS: atom_id res chain seq x y z
N HIS A 1 -3.93 -7.74 -15.35
CA HIS A 1 -3.64 -6.45 -14.69
C HIS A 1 -4.18 -6.54 -13.28
N VAL A 2 -3.38 -6.23 -12.26
CA VAL A 2 -3.79 -6.28 -10.86
C VAL A 2 -3.70 -4.86 -10.33
N GLN A 3 -4.82 -4.32 -9.87
CA GLN A 3 -4.90 -3.01 -9.22
C GLN A 3 -5.21 -3.24 -7.74
N VAL A 4 -4.30 -2.81 -6.87
CA VAL A 4 -4.40 -2.98 -5.42
C VAL A 4 -4.31 -1.62 -4.77
N GLY A 5 -5.21 -1.35 -3.82
CA GLY A 5 -5.27 -0.10 -3.10
C GLY A 5 -6.67 0.49 -3.11
N LEU A 6 -6.85 1.52 -2.29
CA LEU A 6 -8.08 2.29 -2.27
C LEU A 6 -8.08 3.25 -3.45
N LEU A 7 -9.23 3.35 -4.11
CA LEU A 7 -9.54 4.44 -5.03
C LEU A 7 -10.47 5.38 -4.26
N PRO A 8 -9.97 6.52 -3.74
CA PRO A 8 -10.83 7.47 -3.06
C PRO A 8 -11.75 8.14 -4.09
N SER A 9 -13.04 8.23 -3.76
CA SER A 9 -14.00 9.11 -4.43
C SER A 9 -14.55 10.10 -3.41
N ALA A 10 -15.17 11.20 -3.88
CA ALA A 10 -15.72 12.23 -3.00
C ALA A 10 -16.80 11.70 -2.04
N ASP A 11 -17.50 10.63 -2.42
CA ASP A 11 -18.58 9.98 -1.68
C ASP A 11 -18.18 8.63 -1.05
N GLY A 12 -16.93 8.20 -1.25
CA GLY A 12 -16.44 6.90 -0.78
C GLY A 12 -16.89 5.69 -1.63
N THR A 13 -17.68 5.90 -2.68
CA THR A 13 -18.07 4.86 -3.66
C THR A 13 -17.40 5.07 -5.01
N THR A 14 -16.28 4.38 -5.26
CA THR A 14 -15.62 4.48 -6.56
C THR A 14 -16.40 3.73 -7.65
N PRO A 15 -16.77 4.38 -8.77
CA PRO A 15 -17.43 3.71 -9.89
C PRO A 15 -16.54 2.63 -10.51
N VAL A 16 -17.08 1.43 -10.67
CA VAL A 16 -16.41 0.31 -11.35
C VAL A 16 -16.98 0.15 -12.77
N PRO A 17 -16.14 0.07 -13.82
CA PRO A 17 -16.60 -0.05 -15.20
C PRO A 17 -17.12 -1.47 -15.51
N MET A 18 -18.30 -1.81 -15.01
CA MET A 18 -18.87 -3.16 -15.11
C MET A 18 -19.04 -3.67 -16.55
N ALA A 19 -19.34 -2.79 -17.51
CA ALA A 19 -19.41 -3.18 -18.92
C ALA A 19 -18.09 -3.80 -19.43
N ARG A 20 -16.95 -3.23 -19.01
CA ARG A 20 -15.61 -3.76 -19.36
C ARG A 20 -15.30 -5.03 -18.58
N ALA A 21 -15.70 -5.10 -17.31
CA ALA A 21 -15.54 -6.31 -16.51
C ALA A 21 -16.28 -7.50 -17.15
N VAL A 22 -17.52 -7.29 -17.63
CA VAL A 22 -18.29 -8.32 -18.33
C VAL A 22 -17.67 -8.65 -19.70
N ALA A 23 -17.35 -7.63 -20.52
CA ALA A 23 -16.82 -7.86 -21.87
C ALA A 23 -15.48 -8.60 -21.90
N LEU A 24 -14.70 -8.52 -20.81
CA LEU A 24 -13.40 -9.17 -20.67
C LEU A 24 -13.41 -10.30 -19.63
N GLU A 25 -14.59 -10.67 -19.12
CA GLU A 25 -14.78 -11.70 -18.08
C GLU A 25 -13.83 -11.55 -16.88
N LEU A 26 -13.70 -10.32 -16.36
CA LEU A 26 -12.81 -10.00 -15.25
C LEU A 26 -13.42 -10.36 -13.89
N GLU A 27 -12.57 -10.85 -12.98
CA GLU A 27 -12.92 -11.06 -11.57
C GLU A 27 -12.69 -9.79 -10.74
N LEU A 28 -13.64 -9.52 -9.84
CA LEU A 28 -13.52 -8.46 -8.83
C LEU A 28 -13.33 -9.10 -7.46
N LEU A 29 -12.09 -9.06 -6.95
CA LEU A 29 -11.71 -9.66 -5.68
C LEU A 29 -11.50 -8.58 -4.62
N GLY A 30 -12.31 -8.63 -3.55
CA GLY A 30 -12.07 -7.82 -2.36
C GLY A 30 -10.83 -8.30 -1.61
N SER A 31 -10.01 -7.37 -1.12
CA SER A 31 -8.85 -7.67 -0.28
C SER A 31 -8.86 -6.79 0.96
N HIS A 32 -8.52 -7.37 2.11
CA HIS A 32 -8.43 -6.64 3.37
C HIS A 32 -7.27 -7.18 4.20
N GLY A 33 -6.17 -6.42 4.22
CA GLY A 33 -4.97 -6.76 4.95
C GLY A 33 -4.39 -8.13 4.56
N MET A 34 -3.56 -8.67 5.45
CA MET A 34 -2.98 -10.00 5.31
C MET A 34 -3.26 -10.79 6.60
N ALA A 35 -3.72 -12.04 6.47
CA ALA A 35 -4.05 -12.87 7.62
C ALA A 35 -2.78 -13.16 8.44
N ALA A 36 -2.85 -13.11 9.77
CA ALA A 36 -1.65 -13.20 10.62
C ALA A 36 -0.81 -14.47 10.38
N HIS A 37 -1.46 -15.60 10.12
CA HIS A 37 -0.80 -16.88 9.83
C HIS A 37 -0.05 -16.90 8.49
N THR A 38 -0.24 -15.89 7.64
CA THR A 38 0.48 -15.72 6.37
C THR A 38 1.69 -14.78 6.47
N TYR A 39 1.94 -14.16 7.64
CA TYR A 39 3.18 -13.41 7.86
C TYR A 39 4.45 -14.27 7.78
N PRO A 40 4.52 -15.47 8.39
CA PRO A 40 5.74 -16.29 8.33
C PRO A 40 6.25 -16.56 6.90
N PRO A 41 5.43 -17.06 5.94
CA PRO A 41 5.92 -17.25 4.57
C PRO A 41 6.31 -15.94 3.89
N MET A 42 5.62 -14.82 4.15
CA MET A 42 6.02 -13.51 3.63
C MET A 42 7.39 -13.06 4.16
N LEU A 43 7.67 -13.26 5.46
CA LEU A 43 8.95 -12.92 6.06
C LEU A 43 10.10 -13.78 5.52
N GLU A 44 9.85 -15.05 5.19
CA GLU A 44 10.85 -15.89 4.51
C GLU A 44 11.17 -15.37 3.10
N LEU A 45 10.19 -14.80 2.38
CA LEU A 45 10.45 -14.14 1.09
C LEU A 45 11.31 -12.89 1.25
N VAL A 46 11.13 -12.13 2.34
CA VAL A 46 12.01 -10.99 2.68
C VAL A 46 13.41 -11.47 3.00
N ARG A 47 13.53 -12.50 3.86
CA ARG A 47 14.81 -13.09 4.24
C ARG A 47 15.59 -13.66 3.05
N GLY A 48 14.87 -14.28 2.11
CA GLY A 48 15.43 -14.80 0.86
C GLY A 48 15.74 -13.73 -0.19
N GLY A 49 15.45 -12.45 0.09
CA GLY A 49 15.71 -11.33 -0.81
C GLY A 49 14.77 -11.25 -2.02
N VAL A 50 13.71 -12.06 -2.06
CA VAL A 50 12.68 -12.01 -3.10
C VAL A 50 11.82 -10.76 -2.93
N LEU A 51 11.42 -10.48 -1.68
CA LEU A 51 10.83 -9.20 -1.31
C LEU A 51 11.92 -8.30 -0.73
N ARG A 52 11.99 -7.07 -1.25
CA ARG A 52 13.00 -6.07 -0.87
C ARG A 52 12.32 -4.80 -0.34
N PRO A 53 11.68 -4.87 0.84
CA PRO A 53 10.96 -3.71 1.41
C PRO A 53 11.89 -2.54 1.72
N ASP A 54 13.19 -2.78 1.87
CA ASP A 54 14.22 -1.74 2.01
C ASP A 54 14.26 -0.79 0.82
N LEU A 55 13.94 -1.25 -0.39
CA LEU A 55 13.86 -0.41 -1.58
C LEU A 55 12.66 0.54 -1.58
N LEU A 56 11.70 0.33 -0.69
CA LEU A 56 10.56 1.22 -0.50
C LEU A 56 10.86 2.34 0.49
N VAL A 57 11.92 2.23 1.29
CA VAL A 57 12.28 3.25 2.28
C VAL A 57 12.90 4.44 1.56
N THR A 58 12.21 5.58 1.59
CA THR A 58 12.64 6.82 0.94
C THR A 58 13.14 7.87 1.91
N SER A 59 12.82 7.73 3.19
CA SER A 59 13.27 8.63 4.25
C SER A 59 13.28 7.90 5.58
N THR A 60 14.23 8.28 6.42
CA THR A 60 14.29 7.87 7.82
C THR A 60 14.35 9.12 8.67
N VAL A 61 13.49 9.23 9.67
CA VAL A 61 13.35 10.44 10.51
C VAL A 61 13.35 10.08 11.99
N GLY A 62 13.88 10.97 12.82
CA GLY A 62 13.76 10.86 14.27
C GLY A 62 12.36 11.18 14.77
N LEU A 63 12.08 10.85 16.04
CA LEU A 63 10.78 11.03 16.66
C LEU A 63 10.30 12.49 16.67
N GLU A 64 11.22 13.45 16.75
CA GLU A 64 10.94 14.89 16.73
C GLU A 64 10.33 15.39 15.42
N ALA A 65 10.59 14.71 14.30
CA ALA A 65 10.11 15.08 12.98
C ALA A 65 8.71 14.50 12.67
N VAL A 66 8.22 13.56 13.48
CA VAL A 66 6.94 12.85 13.25
C VAL A 66 5.73 13.79 13.13
N PRO A 67 5.55 14.82 13.98
CA PRO A 67 4.39 15.71 13.85
C PRO A 67 4.33 16.43 12.50
N ALA A 68 5.48 16.93 12.03
CA ALA A 68 5.57 17.61 10.74
C ALA A 68 5.36 16.64 9.58
N ALA A 69 5.94 15.43 9.66
CA ALA A 69 5.78 14.39 8.64
C ALA A 69 4.31 13.95 8.50
N LEU A 70 3.60 13.74 9.62
CA LEU A 70 2.18 13.38 9.60
C LEU A 70 1.30 14.50 9.04
N ALA A 71 1.58 15.76 9.37
CA ALA A 71 0.83 16.91 8.84
C ALA A 71 1.00 17.04 7.31
N ALA A 72 2.14 16.62 6.77
CA ALA A 72 2.44 16.71 5.33
C ALA A 72 1.89 15.53 4.50
N LEU A 73 1.38 14.45 5.10
CA LEU A 73 0.98 13.23 4.38
C LEU A 73 -0.06 13.49 3.26
N GLY A 74 -0.95 14.46 3.45
CA GLY A 74 -2.00 14.80 2.47
C GLY A 74 -1.54 15.67 1.30
N THR A 75 -0.32 16.22 1.35
CA THR A 75 0.21 17.15 0.34
C THR A 75 1.57 16.72 -0.22
N ALA A 76 2.21 15.71 0.38
CA ALA A 76 3.49 15.19 -0.05
C ALA A 76 3.35 14.38 -1.36
N PRO A 77 4.13 14.69 -2.41
CA PRO A 77 4.10 13.96 -3.68
C PRO A 77 4.87 12.61 -3.64
N GLY A 78 5.08 12.04 -2.46
CA GLY A 78 6.01 10.92 -2.28
C GLY A 78 5.39 9.55 -2.53
N ALA A 79 6.01 8.77 -3.42
CA ALA A 79 5.91 7.31 -3.38
C ALA A 79 6.97 6.77 -2.40
N GLY A 80 6.66 5.70 -1.66
CA GLY A 80 7.59 5.07 -0.72
C GLY A 80 7.11 5.06 0.74
N VAL A 81 8.02 4.74 1.65
CA VAL A 81 7.80 4.61 3.09
C VAL A 81 8.80 5.49 3.84
N THR A 82 8.29 6.30 4.76
CA THR A 82 9.11 6.98 5.77
C THR A 82 9.18 6.13 7.03
N VAL A 83 10.40 5.79 7.47
CA VAL A 83 10.64 5.04 8.70
C VAL A 83 10.93 6.00 9.85
N ILE A 84 10.35 5.73 11.02
CA ILE A 84 10.63 6.47 12.25
C ILE A 84 11.66 5.68 13.05
N GLU A 85 12.81 6.30 13.32
CA GLU A 85 13.83 5.75 14.21
C GLU A 85 13.64 6.35 15.62
N PRO A 86 13.50 5.50 16.67
CA PRO A 86 13.31 5.95 18.05
C PRO A 86 14.53 6.64 18.66
#